data_AF-A0A932FKI8-F1
#
_entry.id   AF-A0A932FKI8-F1
#
_cell.length_a   1.000
_cell.length_b   1.000
_cell.length_c   1.000
_cell.angle_alpha   90.00
_cell.angle_beta   90.00
_cell.angle_gamma   90.00
#
_symmetry.space_group_name_H-M   'P 1'
#
loop_
_entity.id
_entity.type
_entity.pdbx_description
1 polymer ?
#
loop_
_entity_poly.entity_id
_entity_poly.type
_entity_poly.pdbx_seq_one_letter_code
_entity_poly.pdbx_strand_id
1 'polypeptide(L)'
;MTTPAPADQSDYAGFEYVTNVEGLKKDALHEGVKLWVAENFRSAKQVIDFENKDQGIIICNGVIPNIILDTGMIKMPQQAAFKMKVEVKDDKMRLGFSQYQIVGRTNDSLFKDEVAQIKAQLSKFGDSIASYLKNPKDKNF
;
A
#
# COMPACT_ATOMS: atom_id res chain seq x y z
N MET A 1 13.21 -2.71 29.90
CA MET A 1 12.52 -2.20 28.71
C MET A 1 13.57 -1.54 27.84
N THR A 2 13.78 -2.01 26.62
CA THR A 2 14.70 -1.38 25.67
C THR A 2 13.95 -0.30 24.90
N THR A 3 14.52 0.90 24.83
CA THR A 3 13.99 1.98 23.99
C THR A 3 13.97 1.51 22.53
N PRO A 4 12.84 1.59 21.81
CA PRO A 4 12.80 1.20 20.40
C PRO A 4 13.74 2.08 19.58
N ALA A 5 14.48 1.45 18.67
CA ALA A 5 15.46 2.14 17.84
C ALA A 5 14.75 3.02 16.78
N PRO A 6 15.18 4.28 16.57
CA PRO A 6 14.66 5.10 15.50
C PRO A 6 14.96 4.45 14.14
N ALA A 7 14.04 4.58 13.19
CA ALA A 7 14.25 4.18 11.82
C ALA A 7 15.32 5.08 11.16
N ASP A 8 16.16 4.49 10.32
CA ASP A 8 17.13 5.20 9.50
C ASP A 8 16.68 5.24 8.03
N GLN A 9 17.45 5.91 7.18
CA GLN A 9 17.12 6.08 5.77
C GLN A 9 16.88 4.75 5.02
N SER A 10 17.57 3.67 5.41
CA SER A 10 17.42 2.35 4.78
C SER A 10 16.09 1.70 5.14
N ASP A 11 15.56 1.97 6.35
CA ASP A 11 14.25 1.47 6.76
C ASP A 11 13.13 2.10 5.92
N TYR A 12 13.26 3.38 5.55
CA TYR A 12 12.33 4.08 4.66
C TYR A 12 12.50 3.75 3.18
N ALA A 13 13.45 2.88 2.81
CA ALA A 13 13.59 2.43 1.44
C ALA A 13 12.25 1.88 0.92
N GLY A 14 11.98 2.16 -0.36
CA GLY A 14 10.75 1.74 -1.02
C GLY A 14 10.53 0.24 -0.88
N PHE A 15 9.29 -0.15 -0.58
CA PHE A 15 8.91 -1.55 -0.47
C PHE A 15 8.27 -1.98 -1.79
N GLU A 16 8.85 -2.97 -2.46
CA GLU A 16 8.26 -3.55 -3.66
C GLU A 16 7.54 -4.86 -3.33
N TYR A 17 6.32 -4.98 -3.82
CA TYR A 17 5.53 -6.20 -3.81
C TYR A 17 5.21 -6.58 -5.25
N VAL A 18 5.65 -7.76 -5.69
CA VAL A 18 5.44 -8.26 -7.05
C VAL A 18 4.57 -9.50 -6.98
N THR A 19 3.53 -9.55 -7.81
CA THR A 19 2.60 -10.68 -7.84
C THR A 19 2.24 -11.07 -9.27
N ASN A 20 2.06 -12.38 -9.47
CA ASN A 20 1.59 -12.94 -10.73
C ASN A 20 0.06 -13.06 -10.69
N VAL A 21 -0.56 -12.55 -11.74
CA VAL A 21 -2.00 -12.48 -11.94
C VAL A 21 -2.32 -13.09 -13.30
N GLU A 22 -2.01 -14.39 -13.40
CA GLU A 22 -2.08 -15.15 -14.66
C GLU A 22 -3.46 -15.07 -15.31
N GLY A 23 -3.47 -14.94 -16.63
CA GLY A 23 -4.68 -14.89 -17.46
C GLY A 23 -5.25 -13.49 -17.64
N LEU A 24 -4.64 -12.45 -17.04
CA LEU A 24 -5.09 -11.06 -17.19
C LEU A 24 -4.13 -10.25 -18.06
N LYS A 25 -4.70 -9.55 -19.04
CA LYS A 25 -3.99 -8.58 -19.88
C LYS A 25 -3.72 -7.29 -19.13
N LYS A 26 -2.66 -6.59 -19.51
CA LYS A 26 -2.28 -5.27 -18.97
C LYS A 26 -3.46 -4.34 -18.78
N ASP A 27 -4.33 -4.22 -19.80
CA ASP A 27 -5.46 -3.29 -19.77
C ASP A 27 -6.51 -3.69 -18.71
N ALA A 28 -6.80 -4.98 -18.59
CA ALA A 28 -7.72 -5.51 -17.58
C ALA A 28 -7.15 -5.34 -16.16
N LEU A 29 -5.84 -5.53 -15.98
CA LEU A 29 -5.16 -5.25 -14.70
C LEU A 29 -5.21 -3.78 -14.35
N HIS A 30 -4.93 -2.90 -15.30
CA HIS A 30 -4.97 -1.45 -15.10
C HIS A 30 -6.36 -0.99 -14.68
N GLU A 31 -7.41 -1.44 -15.39
CA GLU A 31 -8.79 -1.10 -15.08
C GLU A 31 -9.25 -1.72 -13.74
N GLY A 32 -8.89 -2.97 -13.49
CA GLY A 32 -9.20 -3.66 -12.24
C GLY A 32 -8.58 -2.99 -11.01
N VAL A 33 -7.32 -2.57 -11.09
CA VAL A 33 -6.66 -1.82 -10.01
C VAL A 33 -7.36 -0.49 -9.79
N LYS A 34 -7.73 0.22 -10.87
CA LYS A 34 -8.42 1.50 -10.74
C LYS A 34 -9.78 1.36 -10.07
N LEU A 35 -10.54 0.32 -10.41
CA LEU A 35 -11.80 0.00 -9.75
C LEU A 35 -11.58 -0.33 -8.28
N TRP A 36 -10.60 -1.16 -7.96
CA TRP A 36 -10.28 -1.49 -6.58
C TRP A 36 -9.91 -0.25 -5.75
N VAL A 37 -9.07 0.64 -6.30
CA VAL A 37 -8.72 1.92 -5.66
C VAL A 37 -9.99 2.76 -5.46
N ALA A 38 -10.89 2.79 -6.44
CA ALA A 38 -12.11 3.57 -6.33
C ALA A 38 -13.09 3.06 -5.26
N GLU A 39 -13.12 1.75 -5.03
CA GLU A 39 -13.98 1.12 -4.02
C GLU A 39 -13.38 1.20 -2.61
N ASN A 40 -12.05 1.09 -2.48
CA ASN A 40 -11.38 0.99 -1.18
C ASN A 40 -10.98 2.34 -0.59
N PHE A 41 -10.87 3.39 -1.41
CA PHE A 41 -10.55 4.72 -0.94
C PHE A 41 -11.76 5.64 -0.93
N ARG A 42 -11.97 6.34 0.20
CA ARG A 42 -13.11 7.26 0.43
C ARG A 42 -13.29 8.32 -0.67
N SER A 43 -12.23 8.67 -1.40
CA SER A 43 -12.30 9.53 -2.58
C SER A 43 -11.28 9.11 -3.64
N ALA A 44 -11.67 8.20 -4.52
CA ALA A 44 -10.89 7.71 -5.65
C ALA A 44 -10.17 8.84 -6.44
N LYS A 45 -10.89 9.94 -6.70
CA LYS A 45 -10.40 11.11 -7.46
C LYS A 45 -9.36 11.94 -6.72
N GLN A 46 -9.32 11.89 -5.38
CA GLN A 46 -8.30 12.59 -4.59
C GLN A 46 -7.08 11.70 -4.29
N VAL A 47 -7.21 10.39 -4.56
CA VAL A 47 -6.17 9.41 -4.25
C VAL A 47 -5.27 9.12 -5.45
N ILE A 48 -5.79 9.13 -6.69
CA ILE A 48 -4.95 8.92 -7.88
C ILE A 48 -4.28 10.25 -8.27
N ASP A 49 -2.95 10.31 -8.13
CA ASP A 49 -2.13 11.45 -8.53
C ASP A 49 -1.78 11.43 -10.02
N PHE A 50 -1.59 10.23 -10.58
CA PHE A 50 -1.16 10.05 -11.97
C PHE A 50 -1.61 8.69 -12.50
N GLU A 51 -2.08 8.66 -13.76
CA GLU A 51 -2.32 7.42 -14.50
C GLU A 51 -1.76 7.52 -15.92
N ASN A 52 -1.18 6.43 -16.41
CA ASN A 52 -0.79 6.25 -17.80
C ASN A 52 -1.11 4.81 -18.23
N LYS A 53 -2.25 4.67 -18.94
CA LYS A 53 -2.74 3.37 -19.43
C LYS A 53 -1.77 2.71 -20.42
N ASP A 54 -1.11 3.51 -21.27
CA ASP A 54 -0.19 2.98 -22.27
C ASP A 54 1.03 2.33 -21.62
N GLN A 55 1.59 2.99 -20.61
CA GLN A 55 2.73 2.49 -19.83
C GLN A 55 2.31 1.49 -18.74
N GLY A 56 1.02 1.38 -18.42
CA GLY A 56 0.51 0.53 -17.35
C GLY A 56 0.88 1.05 -15.95
N ILE A 57 0.92 2.38 -15.77
CA ILE A 57 1.38 3.02 -14.52
C ILE A 57 0.22 3.72 -13.84
N ILE A 58 0.04 3.47 -12.54
CA ILE A 58 -0.88 4.23 -11.67
C ILE A 58 -0.08 4.68 -10.45
N ILE A 59 -0.19 5.95 -10.06
CA ILE A 59 0.39 6.47 -8.81
C ILE A 59 -0.75 7.03 -7.97
N CYS A 60 -0.82 6.60 -6.71
CA CYS A 60 -1.84 7.03 -5.80
C CYS A 60 -1.34 7.20 -4.36
N ASN A 61 -2.01 8.05 -3.58
CA ASN A 61 -1.78 8.26 -2.16
C ASN A 61 -2.86 7.54 -1.34
N GLY A 62 -2.45 6.56 -0.56
CA GLY A 62 -3.36 5.79 0.27
C GLY A 62 -3.24 6.11 1.75
N VAL A 63 -4.31 5.79 2.49
CA VAL A 63 -4.29 5.68 3.95
C VAL A 63 -4.82 4.31 4.32
N ILE A 64 -4.04 3.51 5.06
CA ILE A 64 -4.55 2.29 5.71
C ILE A 64 -5.11 2.71 7.07
N PRO A 65 -6.42 2.56 7.30
CA PRO A 65 -7.00 2.82 8.60
C PRO A 65 -6.70 1.68 9.58
N ASN A 66 -6.73 1.99 10.88
CA ASN A 66 -6.74 1.02 11.98
C ASN A 66 -5.55 0.03 11.99
N ILE A 67 -4.35 0.47 11.58
CA ILE A 67 -3.15 -0.32 11.83
C ILE A 67 -2.88 -0.35 13.34
N ILE A 68 -2.72 -1.54 13.92
CA ILE A 68 -2.31 -1.66 15.32
C ILE A 68 -0.79 -1.58 15.36
N LEU A 69 -0.26 -0.47 15.85
CA LEU A 69 1.17 -0.34 16.12
C LEU A 69 1.47 -0.77 17.54
N ASP A 70 2.34 -1.76 17.67
CA ASP A 70 2.94 -2.17 18.94
C ASP A 70 4.27 -1.45 19.14
N THR A 71 4.33 -0.61 20.17
CA THR A 71 5.53 0.14 20.57
C THR A 71 6.30 -0.55 21.70
N GLY A 72 5.87 -1.75 22.11
CA GLY A 72 6.37 -2.45 23.30
C GLY A 72 5.83 -1.90 24.64
N MET A 73 5.35 -0.65 24.67
CA MET A 73 4.71 -0.03 25.83
C MET A 73 3.19 -0.01 25.72
N ILE A 74 2.69 0.38 24.54
CA ILE A 74 1.26 0.44 24.21
C ILE A 74 1.03 -0.09 22.80
N LYS A 75 -0.12 -0.75 22.63
CA LYS A 75 -0.73 -1.05 21.33
C LYS A 75 -1.85 -0.05 21.08
N MET A 76 -1.77 0.70 19.98
CA MET A 76 -2.79 1.69 19.65
C MET A 76 -3.17 1.61 18.16
N PRO A 77 -4.46 1.77 17.83
CA PRO A 77 -4.87 1.92 16.45
C PRO A 77 -4.35 3.26 15.91
N GLN A 78 -3.72 3.22 14.75
CA GLN A 78 -3.19 4.36 14.02
C GLN A 78 -3.66 4.30 12.57
N GLN A 79 -3.44 5.38 11.84
CA GLN A 79 -3.62 5.43 10.39
C GLN A 79 -2.26 5.69 9.75
N ALA A 80 -1.91 4.93 8.72
CA ALA A 80 -0.68 5.15 7.97
C ALA A 80 -1.00 5.66 6.57
N ALA A 81 -0.47 6.83 6.22
CA ALA A 81 -0.48 7.32 4.85
C ALA A 81 0.77 6.86 4.10
N PHE A 82 0.63 6.63 2.80
CA PHE A 82 1.70 6.14 1.94
C PHE A 82 1.45 6.54 0.49
N LYS A 83 2.51 6.58 -0.30
CA LYS A 83 2.46 6.67 -1.76
C LYS A 83 2.65 5.29 -2.36
N MET A 84 1.76 4.90 -3.26
CA MET A 84 1.81 3.64 -4.00
C MET A 84 1.97 3.92 -5.50
N LYS A 85 2.91 3.23 -6.12
CA LYS A 85 3.09 3.14 -7.57
C LYS A 85 2.73 1.73 -8.00
N VAL A 86 1.79 1.60 -8.92
CA VAL A 86 1.40 0.36 -9.56
C VAL A 86 1.97 0.33 -10.96
N GLU A 87 2.61 -0.78 -11.31
CA GLU A 87 3.09 -1.06 -12.66
C GLU A 87 2.53 -2.41 -13.10
N VAL A 88 1.69 -2.40 -14.14
CA VAL A 88 1.05 -3.60 -14.67
C VAL A 88 1.67 -4.00 -16.02
N LYS A 89 1.81 -5.30 -16.21
CA LYS A 89 2.13 -5.94 -17.49
C LYS A 89 1.22 -7.16 -17.63
N ASP A 90 1.20 -7.77 -18.82
CA ASP A 90 0.51 -9.05 -18.99
C ASP A 90 0.94 -10.04 -17.90
N ASP A 91 -0.07 -10.64 -17.27
CA ASP A 91 0.03 -11.67 -16.22
C ASP A 91 0.74 -11.26 -14.93
N LYS A 92 1.09 -9.98 -14.74
CA LYS A 92 1.83 -9.54 -13.53
C LYS A 92 1.62 -8.08 -13.16
N MET A 93 1.77 -7.82 -11.87
CA MET A 93 1.71 -6.49 -11.30
C MET A 93 2.85 -6.29 -10.29
N ARG A 94 3.42 -5.09 -10.28
CA ARG A 94 4.33 -4.60 -9.24
C ARG A 94 3.68 -3.44 -8.52
N LEU A 95 3.73 -3.47 -7.19
CA LEU A 95 3.34 -2.40 -6.29
C LEU A 95 4.60 -1.89 -5.61
N GLY A 96 4.95 -0.63 -5.81
CA GLY A 96 5.99 0.06 -5.07
C GLY A 96 5.37 0.99 -4.05
N PHE A 97 5.74 0.85 -2.79
CA PHE A 97 5.28 1.71 -1.72
C PHE A 97 6.41 2.60 -1.22
N SER A 98 6.10 3.84 -0.85
CA SER A 98 7.06 4.84 -0.39
C SER A 98 6.37 5.93 0.43
N GLN A 99 7.17 6.85 1.01
CA GLN A 99 6.67 8.03 1.72
C GLN A 99 5.66 7.68 2.84
N TYR A 100 6.03 6.72 3.68
CA TYR A 100 5.21 6.27 4.80
C TYR A 100 5.20 7.30 5.93
N GLN A 101 4.02 7.56 6.48
CA GLN A 101 3.85 8.43 7.64
C GLN A 101 2.66 7.98 8.47
N ILE A 102 2.69 8.28 9.77
CA ILE A 102 1.52 8.11 10.64
C ILE A 102 0.72 9.40 10.63
N VAL A 103 -0.57 9.30 10.29
CA VAL A 103 -1.47 10.45 10.20
C VAL A 103 -1.57 11.13 11.56
N GLY A 104 -1.35 12.45 11.58
CA GLY A 104 -1.44 13.26 12.80
C GLY A 104 -0.19 13.24 13.69
N ARG A 105 0.88 12.50 13.30
CA ARG A 105 2.18 12.56 13.97
C ARG A 105 2.96 13.75 13.42
N THR A 106 3.38 14.66 14.30
CA THR A 106 4.11 15.88 13.93
C THR A 106 5.61 15.67 13.69
N ASN A 107 6.14 14.52 14.12
CA ASN A 107 7.53 14.13 13.90
C ASN A 107 7.56 12.99 12.87
N ASP A 108 8.24 13.20 11.74
CA ASP A 108 8.31 12.24 10.63
C ASP A 108 9.12 10.96 10.97
N SER A 109 9.85 10.97 12.09
CA SER A 109 10.65 9.83 12.53
C SER A 109 9.79 8.74 13.19
N LEU A 110 9.73 7.61 12.50
CA LEU A 110 9.17 6.34 12.96
C LEU A 110 10.26 5.52 13.64
N PHE A 111 9.86 4.55 14.45
CA PHE A 111 10.76 3.49 14.94
C PHE A 111 10.89 2.37 13.92
N LYS A 112 12.00 1.62 13.97
CA LYS A 112 12.25 0.48 13.05
C LYS A 112 11.10 -0.53 13.06
N ASP A 113 10.58 -0.85 14.24
CA ASP A 113 9.49 -1.80 14.41
C ASP A 113 8.15 -1.26 13.86
N GLU A 114 7.92 0.06 13.93
CA GLU A 114 6.74 0.68 13.33
C GLU A 114 6.81 0.59 11.80
N VAL A 115 7.98 0.85 11.20
CA VAL A 115 8.20 0.70 9.77
C VAL A 115 8.00 -0.75 9.33
N ALA A 116 8.52 -1.71 10.09
CA ALA A 116 8.32 -3.14 9.80
C ALA A 116 6.83 -3.53 9.86
N GLN A 117 6.10 -3.05 10.86
CA GLN A 117 4.65 -3.28 11.00
C GLN A 117 3.86 -2.65 9.85
N ILE A 118 4.20 -1.43 9.42
CA ILE A 118 3.59 -0.78 8.25
C ILE A 118 3.85 -1.61 6.99
N LYS A 119 5.09 -2.03 6.74
CA LYS A 119 5.44 -2.88 5.59
C LYS A 119 4.66 -4.20 5.58
N ALA A 120 4.48 -4.82 6.74
CA ALA A 120 3.66 -6.03 6.86
C ALA A 120 2.19 -5.78 6.48
N GLN A 121 1.61 -4.64 6.86
CA GLN A 121 0.26 -4.25 6.46
C GLN A 121 0.18 -3.92 4.96
N LEU A 122 1.20 -3.27 4.39
CA LEU A 122 1.27 -2.99 2.95
C LEU A 122 1.39 -4.26 2.11
N SER A 123 2.06 -5.30 2.62
CA SER A 123 2.05 -6.61 1.94
C SER A 123 0.65 -7.20 1.89
N LYS A 124 -0.09 -7.19 3.01
CA LYS A 124 -1.49 -7.65 3.05
C LYS A 124 -2.40 -6.82 2.14
N PHE A 125 -2.13 -5.52 2.05
CA PHE A 125 -2.79 -4.62 1.13
C PHE A 125 -2.52 -5.01 -0.34
N GLY A 126 -1.28 -5.40 -0.67
CA GLY A 126 -0.93 -5.96 -1.98
C GLY A 126 -1.64 -7.28 -2.29
N ASP A 127 -1.71 -8.18 -1.30
CA ASP A 127 -2.44 -9.46 -1.42
C ASP A 127 -3.94 -9.23 -1.68
N SER A 128 -4.51 -8.21 -1.07
CA SER A 128 -5.90 -7.79 -1.25
C SER A 128 -6.19 -7.34 -2.69
N ILE A 129 -5.33 -6.49 -3.27
CA ILE A 129 -5.46 -6.08 -4.66
C ILE A 129 -5.34 -7.30 -5.58
N ALA A 130 -4.33 -8.15 -5.35
CA ALA A 130 -4.11 -9.35 -6.15
C ALA A 130 -5.31 -10.31 -6.12
N SER A 131 -5.92 -10.47 -4.94
CA SER A 131 -7.11 -11.31 -4.75
C SER A 131 -8.33 -10.73 -5.46
N TYR A 132 -8.56 -9.42 -5.36
CA TYR A 132 -9.64 -8.75 -6.08
C TYR A 132 -9.50 -8.89 -7.60
N LEU A 133 -8.29 -8.75 -8.13
CA LEU A 133 -8.03 -8.89 -9.56
C LEU A 133 -8.34 -10.32 -10.06
N LYS A 134 -8.03 -11.34 -9.25
CA LYS A 134 -8.33 -12.74 -9.59
C LYS A 134 -9.83 -13.05 -9.46
N ASN A 135 -10.48 -12.50 -8.43
CA ASN A 135 -11.90 -12.73 -8.11
C ASN A 135 -12.60 -11.41 -7.72
N PRO A 136 -13.10 -10.62 -8.70
CA PRO A 136 -13.73 -9.32 -8.42
C PRO A 136 -15.03 -9.38 -7.61
N LYS A 137 -15.56 -10.59 -7.36
CA LYS A 137 -16.82 -10.83 -6.63
C LYS A 137 -16.64 -11.07 -5.12
N ASP A 138 -15.41 -11.28 -4.64
CA ASP A 138 -15.15 -11.48 -3.21
C ASP A 138 -14.96 -10.13 -2.49
N LYS A 139 -16.08 -9.57 -2.00
CA LYS A 139 -16.10 -8.37 -1.17
C LYS A 139 -15.88 -8.69 0.32
N ASN A 140 -14.73 -9.24 0.68
CA ASN A 140 -14.39 -9.47 2.10
C ASN A 140 -13.23 -8.55 2.52
N PHE A 141 -13.57 -7.43 3.16
CA PHE A 141 -12.70 -6.63 4.03
C PHE A 141 -13.41 -6.36 5.35
#